data_AF-A0A955KCC9-F1
#
_entry.id   AF-A0A955KCC9-F1
#
_cell.length_a   1.000
_cell.length_b   1.000
_cell.length_c   1.000
_cell.angle_alpha   90.00
_cell.angle_beta   90.00
_cell.angle_gamma   90.00
#
_symmetry.space_group_name_H-M   'P 1'
#
loop_
_entity.id
_entity.type
_entity.pdbx_description
1 polymer ?
#
loop_
_entity_poly.entity_id
_entity_poly.type
_entity_poly.pdbx_seq_one_letter_code
_entity_poly.pdbx_strand_id
1 'polypeptide(L)'
;MNEENKNVHTPDFEGEKMKMPENSDTRPAPEEEESTGVINGPLLFGLAVLLIAILGGMYYWFASLTVSNEEEMPVIDRPTAEENNEPESTTAEAQVETLQAVSTSDEIEAIEADLEATNLDSLDAELNAIDAEIEAALSTEL
;
A
#
# COMPACT_ATOMS: atom_id res chain seq x y z
N MET A 1 43.92 43.30 29.48
CA MET A 1 44.43 43.13 30.85
C MET A 1 43.28 43.54 31.76
N ASN A 2 42.45 42.66 32.33
CA ASN A 2 42.80 41.41 33.01
C ASN A 2 41.67 40.38 32.88
N GLU A 3 42.02 39.15 32.56
CA GLU A 3 41.19 37.97 32.71
C GLU A 3 41.16 37.61 34.21
N GLU A 4 40.04 37.80 34.87
CA GLU A 4 39.85 37.36 36.26
C GLU A 4 39.51 35.86 36.23
N ASN A 5 40.56 35.05 36.39
CA ASN A 5 40.50 33.60 36.54
C ASN A 5 39.71 33.25 37.82
N LYS A 6 38.40 33.02 37.66
CA LYS A 6 37.52 32.53 38.72
C LYS A 6 37.79 31.04 38.90
N ASN A 7 38.75 30.74 39.77
CA ASN A 7 39.07 29.39 40.24
C ASN A 7 37.80 28.77 40.86
N VAL A 8 37.11 27.94 40.06
CA VAL A 8 35.91 27.22 40.52
C VAL A 8 36.38 26.06 41.39
N HIS A 9 36.29 26.26 42.70
CA HIS A 9 36.51 25.18 43.66
C HIS A 9 35.27 24.26 43.61
N THR A 10 35.35 23.18 42.85
CA THR A 10 34.37 22.10 42.92
C THR A 10 34.54 21.43 44.29
N PRO A 11 33.46 21.26 45.07
CA PRO A 11 33.54 20.55 46.34
C PRO A 11 34.06 19.13 46.10
N ASP A 12 35.10 18.76 46.83
CA ASP A 12 35.69 17.42 46.83
C ASP A 12 34.84 16.49 47.72
N PHE A 13 34.23 15.49 47.09
CA PHE A 13 33.37 14.51 47.77
C PHE A 13 34.05 13.14 47.91
N GLU A 14 35.36 13.02 47.69
CA GLU A 14 36.07 11.72 47.71
C GLU A 14 36.13 11.03 49.09
N GLY A 15 35.60 11.64 50.15
CA GLY A 15 35.60 11.07 51.50
C GLY A 15 34.25 10.94 52.21
N GLU A 16 33.17 11.50 51.68
CA GLU A 16 31.93 11.66 52.45
C GLU A 16 30.91 10.55 52.12
N LYS A 17 30.89 9.53 52.98
CA LYS A 17 29.94 8.42 52.91
C LYS A 17 28.56 8.95 53.33
N MET A 18 27.66 9.13 52.38
CA MET A 18 26.27 9.51 52.66
C MET A 18 25.61 8.44 53.56
N LYS A 19 25.39 8.75 54.84
CA LYS A 19 24.59 7.90 55.74
C LYS A 19 23.12 8.18 55.47
N MET A 20 22.37 7.16 55.02
CA MET A 20 20.92 7.25 54.95
C MET A 20 20.29 7.19 56.35
N PRO A 21 19.17 7.88 56.60
CA PRO A 21 18.43 7.75 57.85
C PRO A 21 17.91 6.31 58.02
N GLU A 22 18.22 5.68 59.16
CA GLU A 22 17.73 4.36 59.58
C GLU A 22 16.25 4.43 59.96
N ASN A 23 15.38 4.62 58.97
CA ASN A 23 13.94 4.30 59.03
C ASN A 23 13.34 4.42 57.62
N SER A 24 13.87 3.64 56.70
CA SER A 24 13.08 3.17 55.57
C SER A 24 12.71 1.73 55.87
N ASP A 25 11.45 1.50 56.22
CA ASP A 25 10.84 0.18 56.04
C ASP A 25 11.12 -0.24 54.59
N THR A 26 12.10 -1.12 54.42
CA THR A 26 12.49 -1.71 53.16
C THR A 26 11.38 -2.67 52.77
N ARG A 27 10.28 -2.11 52.26
CA ARG A 27 9.36 -2.86 51.43
C ARG A 27 10.19 -3.36 50.25
N PRO A 28 10.28 -4.68 50.01
CA PRO A 28 10.96 -5.15 48.81
C PRO A 28 10.32 -4.45 47.61
N ALA A 29 11.17 -3.89 46.75
CA ALA A 29 10.76 -3.34 45.47
C ALA A 29 9.88 -4.38 44.76
N PRO A 30 8.84 -3.97 44.02
CA PRO A 30 8.19 -4.90 43.11
C PRO A 30 9.29 -5.40 42.18
N GLU A 31 9.61 -6.68 42.31
CA GLU A 31 10.42 -7.39 41.32
C GLU A 31 9.71 -7.13 39.99
N GLU A 32 10.39 -6.46 39.06
CA GLU A 32 9.98 -6.49 37.68
C GLU A 32 10.00 -7.97 37.31
N GLU A 33 8.82 -8.57 37.27
CA GLU A 33 8.64 -9.88 36.68
C GLU A 33 9.00 -9.71 35.20
N GLU A 34 10.28 -9.90 34.89
CA GLU A 34 10.70 -10.24 33.56
C GLU A 34 9.82 -11.42 33.18
N SER A 35 8.88 -11.17 32.29
CA SER A 35 8.05 -12.18 31.67
C SER A 35 8.98 -13.04 30.81
N THR A 36 9.73 -13.90 31.48
CA THR A 36 10.42 -15.05 30.94
C THR A 36 9.30 -16.03 30.61
N GLY A 37 8.54 -15.69 29.56
CA GLY A 37 7.59 -16.59 28.97
C GLY A 37 8.37 -17.86 28.70
N VAL A 38 8.03 -18.93 29.42
CA VAL A 38 8.68 -20.22 29.31
C VAL A 38 8.40 -20.70 27.89
N ILE A 39 9.31 -20.38 26.97
CA ILE A 39 9.25 -20.85 25.59
C ILE A 39 9.58 -22.34 25.69
N ASN A 40 8.53 -23.15 25.82
CA ASN A 40 8.63 -24.58 25.74
C ASN A 40 9.32 -24.93 24.42
N GLY A 41 10.56 -25.43 24.46
CA GLY A 41 11.33 -25.78 23.25
C GLY A 41 10.54 -26.62 22.24
N PRO A 42 9.75 -27.63 22.68
CA PRO A 42 8.87 -28.38 21.78
C PRO A 42 7.75 -27.54 21.14
N LEU A 43 7.23 -26.53 21.84
CA LEU A 43 6.20 -25.63 21.34
C LEU A 43 6.77 -24.69 20.25
N LEU A 44 7.96 -24.11 20.50
CA LEU A 44 8.62 -23.27 19.49
C LEU A 44 9.05 -24.09 18.27
N PHE A 45 9.54 -25.31 18.49
CA PHE A 45 9.85 -26.23 17.39
C PHE A 45 8.60 -26.60 16.59
N GLY A 46 7.50 -26.93 17.27
CA GLY A 46 6.21 -27.22 16.62
C GLY A 46 5.69 -26.03 15.81
N LEU A 47 5.80 -24.82 16.35
CA LEU A 47 5.44 -23.58 15.66
C LEU A 47 6.30 -23.35 14.42
N ALA A 48 7.62 -23.56 14.51
CA ALA A 48 8.53 -23.41 13.38
C ALA A 48 8.22 -24.41 12.27
N VAL A 49 7.96 -25.68 12.60
CA VAL A 49 7.58 -26.71 11.62
C VAL A 49 6.22 -26.37 10.97
N LEU A 50 5.26 -25.91 11.76
CA LEU A 50 3.94 -25.48 11.26
C LEU A 50 4.08 -24.32 10.26
N LEU A 51 4.89 -23.31 10.59
CA LEU A 51 5.14 -22.19 9.68
C LEU A 51 5.81 -22.65 8.38
N ILE A 52 6.80 -23.53 8.44
CA ILE A 52 7.45 -24.09 7.24
C ILE A 52 6.45 -24.88 6.39
N ALA A 53 5.56 -25.67 7.01
CA ALA A 53 4.54 -26.42 6.29
C ALA A 53 3.53 -25.50 5.60
N ILE A 54 3.08 -24.45 6.28
CA ILE A 54 2.18 -23.43 5.69
C ILE A 54 2.89 -22.71 4.54
N LEU A 55 4.15 -22.32 4.72
CA LEU A 55 4.93 -21.60 3.71
C LEU A 55 5.21 -22.47 2.47
N GLY A 56 5.56 -23.74 2.68
CA GLY A 56 5.75 -24.71 1.60
C GLY A 56 4.46 -25.00 0.85
N GLY A 57 3.34 -25.15 1.57
CA GLY A 57 2.02 -25.33 0.97
C GLY A 57 1.57 -24.11 0.16
N MET A 58 1.75 -22.91 0.71
CA MET A 58 1.45 -21.65 0.02
C MET A 58 2.32 -21.43 -1.21
N TYR A 59 3.63 -21.72 -1.11
CA TYR A 59 4.54 -21.67 -2.25
C TYR A 59 4.13 -22.64 -3.36
N TYR A 60 3.81 -23.88 -3.02
CA TYR A 60 3.36 -24.87 -3.99
C TYR A 60 2.03 -24.48 -4.66
N TRP A 61 1.08 -23.99 -3.86
CA TRP A 61 -0.21 -23.51 -4.38
C TRP A 61 -0.03 -22.32 -5.32
N PHE A 62 0.77 -21.34 -4.93
CA PHE A 62 1.09 -20.19 -5.79
C PHE A 62 1.80 -20.62 -7.07
N ALA A 63 2.83 -21.47 -6.96
CA ALA A 63 3.53 -22.03 -8.12
C ALA A 63 2.59 -22.75 -9.09
N SER A 64 1.61 -23.49 -8.56
CA SER A 64 0.59 -24.17 -9.38
C SER A 64 -0.33 -23.19 -10.12
N LEU A 65 -0.56 -21.98 -9.59
CA LEU A 65 -1.35 -20.95 -10.28
C LEU A 65 -0.52 -20.18 -11.32
N THR A 66 0.79 -20.03 -11.07
CA THR A 66 1.69 -19.25 -11.94
C THR A 66 2.39 -20.09 -12.99
N VAL A 67 2.29 -21.42 -12.94
CA VAL A 67 2.54 -22.25 -14.11
C VAL A 67 1.39 -21.97 -15.07
N SER A 68 1.51 -20.83 -15.76
CA SER A 68 0.87 -20.64 -17.05
C SER A 68 1.33 -21.83 -17.87
N ASN A 69 0.39 -22.76 -18.11
CA ASN A 69 0.53 -23.68 -19.21
C ASN A 69 0.78 -22.76 -20.41
N GLU A 70 2.02 -22.64 -20.87
CA GLU A 70 2.31 -22.24 -22.24
C GLU A 70 1.63 -23.32 -23.06
N GLU A 71 0.31 -23.18 -23.23
CA GLU A 71 -0.39 -23.82 -24.31
C GLU A 71 0.37 -23.31 -25.53
N GLU A 72 1.18 -24.20 -26.11
CA GLU A 72 1.73 -24.02 -27.43
C GLU A 72 0.55 -23.64 -28.29
N MET A 73 0.38 -22.33 -28.51
CA MET A 73 -0.67 -21.83 -29.34
C MET A 73 -0.47 -22.57 -30.65
N PRO A 74 -1.48 -23.29 -31.18
CA PRO A 74 -1.32 -23.91 -32.47
C PRO A 74 -0.81 -22.82 -33.38
N VAL A 75 0.31 -23.06 -34.07
CA VAL A 75 0.80 -22.13 -35.07
C VAL A 75 -0.32 -22.05 -36.09
N ILE A 76 -1.15 -21.01 -35.97
CA ILE A 76 -2.17 -20.71 -36.94
C ILE A 76 -1.37 -20.20 -38.12
N ASP A 77 -1.09 -21.08 -39.07
CA ASP A 77 -0.65 -20.70 -40.40
C ASP A 77 -1.74 -19.80 -40.96
N ARG A 78 -1.57 -18.48 -40.78
CA ARG A 78 -2.44 -17.53 -41.46
C ARG A 78 -2.20 -17.76 -42.96
N PRO A 79 -3.27 -17.91 -43.76
CA PRO A 79 -3.12 -17.89 -45.21
C PRO A 79 -2.26 -16.69 -45.60
N THR A 80 -1.26 -16.91 -46.43
CA THR A 80 -0.49 -15.80 -46.99
C THR A 80 -1.44 -14.84 -47.72
N ALA A 81 -1.05 -13.58 -47.92
CA ALA A 81 -1.90 -12.61 -48.61
C ALA A 81 -2.34 -13.08 -50.02
N GLU A 82 -1.61 -14.03 -50.60
CA GLU A 82 -1.88 -14.66 -51.90
C GLU A 82 -2.90 -15.81 -51.81
N GLU A 83 -3.02 -16.46 -50.63
CA GLU A 83 -3.98 -17.54 -50.34
C GLU A 83 -5.30 -17.01 -49.77
N ASN A 84 -5.27 -15.79 -49.21
CA ASN A 84 -6.45 -15.09 -48.73
C ASN A 84 -7.27 -14.54 -49.91
N ASN A 85 -8.34 -15.24 -50.28
CA ASN A 85 -9.28 -14.82 -51.33
C ASN A 85 -10.43 -13.96 -50.78
N GLU A 86 -10.35 -13.47 -49.55
CA GLU A 86 -11.33 -12.54 -49.01
C GLU A 86 -11.04 -11.13 -49.54
N PRO A 87 -12.07 -10.38 -50.00
CA PRO A 87 -11.87 -8.98 -50.32
C PRO A 87 -11.41 -8.25 -49.05
N GLU A 88 -10.35 -7.44 -49.15
CA GLU A 88 -9.89 -6.59 -48.04
C GLU A 88 -11.08 -5.78 -47.51
N SER A 89 -11.58 -6.20 -46.35
CA SER A 89 -12.78 -5.60 -45.76
C SER A 89 -12.37 -4.30 -45.09
N THR A 90 -12.81 -3.18 -45.64
CA THR A 90 -12.63 -1.84 -45.05
C THR A 90 -13.19 -1.73 -43.63
N THR A 91 -14.06 -2.67 -43.23
CA THR A 91 -14.60 -2.74 -41.86
C THR A 91 -13.58 -3.30 -40.86
N ALA A 92 -12.60 -4.09 -41.29
CA ALA A 92 -11.55 -4.61 -40.43
C ALA A 92 -10.52 -3.52 -40.07
N GLU A 93 -10.13 -2.68 -41.05
CA GLU A 93 -9.23 -1.55 -40.81
C GLU A 93 -9.85 -0.50 -39.89
N ALA A 94 -11.12 -0.15 -40.11
CA ALA A 94 -11.83 0.79 -39.24
C ALA A 94 -11.92 0.31 -37.78
N GLN A 95 -12.08 -1.00 -37.55
CA GLN A 95 -12.11 -1.57 -36.20
C GLN A 95 -10.75 -1.49 -35.50
N VAL A 96 -9.65 -1.72 -36.23
CA VAL A 96 -8.29 -1.59 -35.67
C VAL A 96 -7.98 -0.12 -35.34
N GLU A 97 -8.38 0.82 -36.20
CA GLU A 97 -8.21 2.26 -35.95
C GLU A 97 -8.95 2.71 -34.68
N THR A 98 -10.19 2.23 -34.47
CA THR A 98 -10.93 2.54 -33.23
C THR A 98 -10.28 1.96 -31.98
N LEU A 99 -9.67 0.78 -32.06
CA LEU A 99 -8.96 0.17 -30.92
C LEU A 99 -7.62 0.87 -30.63
N GLN A 100 -6.91 1.35 -31.66
CA GLN A 100 -5.69 2.13 -31.49
C GLN A 100 -5.95 3.48 -30.80
N ALA A 101 -7.07 4.14 -31.11
CA ALA A 101 -7.47 5.39 -30.45
C ALA A 101 -7.76 5.20 -28.94
N VAL A 102 -8.22 4.01 -28.52
CA VAL A 102 -8.39 3.69 -27.08
C VAL A 102 -7.04 3.41 -26.42
N SER A 103 -6.08 2.82 -27.15
CA SER A 103 -4.73 2.52 -26.62
C SER A 103 -3.88 3.77 -26.39
N THR A 104 -4.13 4.88 -27.09
CA THR A 104 -3.42 6.15 -26.82
C THR A 104 -3.78 6.77 -25.47
N SER A 105 -4.80 6.27 -24.77
CA SER A 105 -5.16 6.68 -23.40
C SER A 105 -4.23 6.08 -22.33
N ASP A 106 -3.23 5.28 -22.69
CA ASP A 106 -2.24 4.74 -21.73
C ASP A 106 -1.08 5.71 -21.42
N GLU A 107 -1.02 6.85 -22.14
CA GLU A 107 -0.06 7.92 -21.86
C GLU A 107 -0.64 8.89 -20.83
N ILE A 108 0.11 9.15 -19.75
CA ILE A 108 -0.33 10.04 -18.65
C ILE A 108 -0.75 11.43 -19.17
N GLU A 109 -0.09 11.94 -20.21
CA GLU A 109 -0.40 13.22 -20.86
C GLU A 109 -1.76 13.21 -21.57
N ALA A 110 -2.16 12.09 -22.17
CA ALA A 110 -3.47 11.94 -22.82
C ALA A 110 -4.61 11.90 -21.80
N ILE A 111 -4.39 11.24 -20.66
CA ILE A 111 -5.37 11.21 -19.54
C ILE A 111 -5.54 12.60 -18.93
N GLU A 112 -4.44 13.34 -18.75
CA GLU A 112 -4.49 14.72 -18.23
C GLU A 112 -5.27 15.65 -19.17
N ALA A 113 -5.04 15.53 -20.49
CA ALA A 113 -5.78 16.29 -21.49
C ALA A 113 -7.29 15.94 -21.50
N ASP A 114 -7.64 14.67 -21.37
CA ASP A 114 -9.05 14.23 -21.32
C ASP A 114 -9.77 14.70 -20.05
N LEU A 115 -9.07 14.73 -18.90
CA LEU A 115 -9.60 15.28 -17.66
C LEU A 115 -9.78 16.82 -17.73
N GLU A 116 -8.86 17.53 -18.37
CA GLU A 116 -8.99 18.98 -18.58
C GLU A 116 -10.08 19.31 -19.62
N ALA A 117 -10.26 18.46 -20.63
CA ALA A 117 -11.34 18.58 -21.60
C ALA A 117 -12.72 18.21 -21.03
N THR A 118 -12.76 17.45 -19.94
CA THR A 118 -14.01 17.15 -19.23
C THR A 118 -14.46 18.40 -18.49
N ASN A 119 -15.57 18.99 -18.92
CA ASN A 119 -16.12 20.21 -18.33
C ASN A 119 -16.78 19.92 -16.97
N LEU A 120 -15.98 19.95 -15.91
CA LEU A 120 -16.46 19.75 -14.54
C LEU A 120 -17.21 20.99 -14.00
N ASP A 121 -16.92 22.18 -14.54
CA ASP A 121 -17.59 23.43 -14.14
C ASP A 121 -19.07 23.43 -14.54
N SER A 122 -19.43 22.81 -15.67
CA SER A 122 -20.83 22.66 -16.06
C SER A 122 -21.59 21.68 -15.17
N LEU A 123 -20.91 20.63 -14.66
CA LEU A 123 -21.53 19.67 -13.74
C LEU A 123 -21.91 20.34 -12.41
N ASP A 124 -21.07 21.22 -11.88
CA ASP A 124 -21.41 21.98 -10.66
C ASP A 124 -22.63 22.89 -10.87
N ALA A 125 -22.73 23.53 -12.04
CA ALA A 125 -23.90 24.36 -12.37
C ALA A 125 -25.18 23.53 -12.52
N GLU A 126 -25.08 22.36 -13.15
CA GLU A 126 -26.19 21.43 -13.32
C GLU A 126 -26.67 20.86 -11.98
N LEU A 127 -25.75 20.48 -11.09
CA LEU A 127 -26.11 19.99 -9.75
C LEU A 127 -26.81 21.06 -8.91
N ASN A 128 -26.33 22.30 -8.95
CA ASN A 128 -27.01 23.41 -8.25
C ASN A 128 -28.41 23.69 -8.82
N ALA A 129 -28.60 23.53 -10.14
CA ALA A 129 -29.92 23.68 -10.76
C ALA A 129 -30.89 22.57 -10.30
N ILE A 130 -30.41 21.33 -10.20
CA ILE A 130 -31.19 20.19 -9.69
C ILE A 130 -31.60 20.43 -8.23
N ASP A 131 -30.69 20.89 -7.37
CA ASP A 131 -31.00 21.18 -5.96
C ASP A 131 -32.09 22.26 -5.84
N ALA A 132 -32.00 23.32 -6.65
CA ALA A 132 -33.02 24.38 -6.69
C ALA A 132 -34.38 23.88 -7.19
N GLU A 133 -34.40 22.99 -8.19
CA GLU A 133 -35.63 22.34 -8.68
C GLU A 133 -36.27 21.44 -7.61
N ILE A 134 -35.46 20.67 -6.89
CA ILE A 134 -35.93 19.79 -5.80
C ILE A 134 -36.53 20.63 -4.67
N GLU A 135 -35.89 21.73 -4.26
CA GLU A 135 -36.40 22.60 -3.21
C GLU A 135 -37.69 23.34 -3.63
N ALA A 136 -37.77 23.75 -4.90
CA ALA A 136 -39.00 24.33 -5.47
C ALA A 136 -40.15 23.31 -5.52
N ALA A 137 -39.87 22.05 -5.86
CA ALA A 137 -40.87 20.98 -5.85
C ALA A 137 -41.39 20.69 -4.43
N LEU A 138 -40.49 20.63 -3.44
CA LEU A 138 -40.83 20.36 -2.04
C LEU A 138 -41.64 21.49 -1.39
N SER A 139 -41.37 22.74 -1.77
CA SER A 139 -42.12 23.92 -1.29
C SER A 139 -43.47 24.11 -1.99
N THR A 140 -43.68 23.48 -3.15
CA THR A 140 -44.96 23.52 -3.88
C THR A 140 -45.94 22.43 -3.40
N GLU A 141 -45.46 21.37 -2.73
CA GLU A 141 -46.27 20.25 -2.25
C GLU A 141 -46.79 20.42 -0.79
N LEU A 142 -46.63 21.60 -0.20
CA LEU A 142 -47.06 21.97 1.16
C LEU A 142 -48.14 23.07 1.15
#